data_AF-A0A6P2D6E0-F1
#
_entry.id   AF-A0A6P2D6E0-F1
#
_cell.length_a   1.000
_cell.length_b   1.000
_cell.length_c   1.000
_cell.angle_alpha   90.00
_cell.angle_beta   90.00
_cell.angle_gamma   90.00
#
_symmetry.space_group_name_H-M   'P 1'
#
loop_
_entity.id
_entity.type
_entity.pdbx_description
1 polymer ?
#
loop_
_entity_poly.entity_id
_entity_poly.type
_entity_poly.pdbx_seq_one_letter_code
_entity_poly.pdbx_strand_id
1 'polypeptide(L)'
;MGMKIPRNVADDCLRLAGIDPLEGASESEFQAQLVREAKRLGWECYHTHDSRRSEAGFPDLVLIRGPVLIVAELKVKRNKPTAAQVKWLELFAGAGARAFHWRPENWAEIVEQLRAA
;
A
#
# COMPACT_ATOMS: atom_id res chain seq x y z
N MET A 1 -0.50 -29.27 -20.05
CA MET A 1 -0.30 -28.90 -18.64
C MET A 1 0.47 -27.57 -18.62
N GLY A 2 -0.23 -26.44 -18.54
CA GLY A 2 0.42 -25.12 -18.57
C GLY A 2 1.03 -24.82 -17.20
N MET A 3 2.36 -24.73 -17.13
CA MET A 3 3.07 -24.38 -15.90
C MET A 3 2.64 -22.96 -15.50
N LYS A 4 1.83 -22.86 -14.43
CA LYS A 4 1.44 -21.55 -13.87
C LYS A 4 2.67 -20.93 -13.24
N ILE A 5 3.24 -19.96 -13.92
CA ILE A 5 4.32 -19.12 -13.37
C ILE A 5 3.74 -18.43 -12.12
N PRO A 6 4.34 -18.60 -10.93
CA PRO A 6 3.88 -17.92 -9.74
C PRO A 6 3.96 -16.40 -9.97
N ARG A 7 2.94 -15.66 -9.55
CA ARG A 7 2.80 -14.21 -9.85
C ARG A 7 4.05 -13.38 -9.51
N ASN A 8 4.86 -13.79 -8.52
CA ASN A 8 6.10 -13.09 -8.17
C ASN A 8 7.12 -13.10 -9.31
N VAL A 9 7.29 -14.22 -10.02
CA VAL A 9 8.21 -14.31 -11.16
C VAL A 9 7.69 -13.46 -12.30
N ALA A 10 6.37 -13.39 -12.51
CA ALA A 10 5.79 -12.54 -13.54
C ALA A 10 6.01 -11.04 -13.25
N ASP A 11 5.72 -10.58 -12.02
CA ASP A 11 5.89 -9.18 -11.64
C ASP A 11 7.37 -8.76 -11.64
N ASP A 12 8.28 -9.62 -11.17
CA ASP A 12 9.72 -9.36 -11.18
C ASP A 12 10.27 -9.37 -12.63
N CYS A 13 9.81 -10.28 -13.48
CA CYS A 13 10.15 -10.27 -14.91
C CYS A 13 9.65 -9.01 -15.62
N LEU A 14 8.46 -8.51 -15.29
CA LEU A 14 7.92 -7.27 -15.87
C LEU A 14 8.79 -6.06 -15.47
N ARG A 15 9.15 -5.95 -14.18
CA ARG A 15 10.04 -4.88 -13.70
C ARG A 15 11.42 -4.95 -14.35
N LEU A 16 12.00 -6.15 -14.50
CA LEU A 16 13.27 -6.36 -15.20
C LEU A 16 13.19 -6.01 -16.70
N ALA A 17 12.00 -6.15 -17.31
CA ALA A 17 11.73 -5.74 -18.68
C ALA A 17 11.42 -4.22 -18.82
N GLY A 18 11.51 -3.45 -17.73
CA GLY A 18 11.21 -2.01 -17.74
C GLY A 18 9.73 -1.67 -17.82
N ILE A 19 8.84 -2.66 -17.61
CA ILE A 19 7.40 -2.47 -17.54
C ILE A 19 7.03 -2.34 -16.07
N ASP A 20 6.49 -1.21 -15.65
CA ASP A 20 5.97 -1.09 -14.29
C ASP A 20 4.63 -1.85 -14.21
N PRO A 21 4.56 -2.99 -13.49
CA PRO A 21 3.33 -3.77 -13.38
C PRO A 21 2.20 -3.02 -12.65
N LEU A 22 2.49 -1.86 -12.06
CA LEU A 22 1.51 -0.99 -11.43
C LEU A 22 1.04 0.16 -12.34
N GLU A 23 1.67 0.34 -13.52
CA GLU A 23 1.23 1.34 -14.49
C GLU A 23 -0.16 0.97 -15.03
N GLY A 24 -1.16 1.79 -14.68
CA GLY A 24 -2.56 1.54 -15.05
C GLY A 24 -3.31 0.56 -14.14
N ALA A 25 -2.68 0.04 -13.08
CA ALA A 25 -3.32 -0.87 -12.13
C ALA A 25 -4.53 -0.23 -11.44
N SER A 26 -5.51 -1.08 -11.08
CA SER A 26 -6.57 -0.69 -10.16
C SER A 26 -6.04 -0.49 -8.74
N GLU A 27 -6.79 0.25 -7.93
CA GLU A 27 -6.44 0.48 -6.52
C GLU A 27 -6.35 -0.85 -5.74
N SER A 28 -7.24 -1.80 -6.04
CA SER A 28 -7.22 -3.13 -5.42
C SER A 28 -5.98 -3.95 -5.82
N GLU A 29 -5.51 -3.85 -7.06
CA GLU A 29 -4.30 -4.55 -7.51
C GLU A 29 -3.06 -3.95 -6.87
N PHE A 30 -2.98 -2.62 -6.81
CA PHE A 30 -1.91 -1.91 -6.13
C PHE A 30 -1.86 -2.28 -4.63
N GLN A 31 -3.01 -2.22 -3.93
CA GLN A 31 -3.11 -2.64 -2.54
C GLN A 31 -2.67 -4.09 -2.34
N ALA A 32 -3.10 -5.00 -3.22
CA ALA A 32 -2.74 -6.41 -3.13
C ALA A 32 -1.24 -6.65 -3.30
N GLN A 33 -0.57 -5.91 -4.20
CA GLN A 33 0.89 -5.98 -4.35
C GLN A 33 1.62 -5.41 -3.14
N LEU A 34 1.18 -4.26 -2.62
CA LEU A 34 1.77 -3.63 -1.43
C LEU A 34 1.65 -4.55 -0.21
N VAL A 35 0.46 -5.06 0.08
CA VAL A 35 0.22 -5.99 1.20
C VAL A 35 1.07 -7.25 1.06
N ARG A 36 1.24 -7.77 -0.17
CA ARG A 36 2.10 -8.93 -0.43
C ARG A 36 3.55 -8.63 -0.07
N GLU A 37 4.08 -7.49 -0.51
CA GLU A 37 5.46 -7.09 -0.24
C GLU A 37 5.70 -6.80 1.25
N ALA A 38 4.76 -6.11 1.90
CA ALA A 38 4.80 -5.86 3.34
C ALA A 38 4.82 -7.18 4.13
N LYS A 39 3.93 -8.14 3.82
CA LYS A 39 3.93 -9.47 4.45
C LYS A 39 5.23 -10.23 4.22
N ARG A 40 5.82 -10.15 3.03
CA ARG A 40 7.13 -10.76 2.72
C ARG A 40 8.24 -10.20 3.60
N LEU A 41 8.13 -8.93 4.00
CA LEU A 41 9.06 -8.23 4.90
C LEU A 41 8.68 -8.33 6.38
N GLY A 42 7.72 -9.20 6.74
CA GLY A 42 7.34 -9.49 8.12
C GLY A 42 6.43 -8.45 8.78
N TRP A 43 5.69 -7.67 7.98
CA TRP A 43 4.70 -6.73 8.50
C TRP A 43 3.34 -7.39 8.73
N GLU A 44 2.71 -7.07 9.85
CA GLU A 44 1.28 -7.29 10.03
C GLU A 44 0.51 -6.21 9.26
N CYS A 45 -0.52 -6.63 8.52
CA CYS A 45 -1.24 -5.75 7.60
C CYS A 45 -2.75 -5.85 7.86
N TYR A 46 -3.38 -4.72 8.15
CA TYR A 46 -4.84 -4.59 8.23
C TYR A 46 -5.34 -3.66 7.13
N HIS A 47 -6.44 -4.05 6.48
CA HIS A 47 -7.24 -3.18 5.60
C HIS A 47 -8.72 -3.53 5.79
N THR A 48 -9.59 -2.53 5.67
CA THR A 48 -11.03 -2.74 5.82
C THR A 48 -11.64 -3.15 4.48
N HIS A 49 -12.29 -4.32 4.41
CA HIS A 49 -12.93 -4.80 3.18
C HIS A 49 -14.26 -4.11 2.85
N ASP A 50 -14.98 -3.64 3.87
CA ASP A 50 -16.23 -2.88 3.72
C ASP A 50 -16.29 -1.75 4.75
N SER A 51 -16.05 -0.52 4.29
CA SER A 51 -15.97 0.67 5.13
C SER A 51 -17.31 1.40 5.29
N ARG A 52 -18.39 0.92 4.66
CA ARG A 52 -19.69 1.64 4.64
C ARG A 52 -20.37 1.78 6.00
N ARG A 53 -19.91 1.03 7.00
CA ARG A 53 -20.40 1.07 8.39
C ARG A 53 -19.34 1.57 9.38
N SER A 54 -18.29 2.20 8.88
CA SER A 54 -17.16 2.71 9.66
C SER A 54 -17.06 4.22 9.57
N GLU A 55 -16.28 4.82 10.48
CA GLU A 55 -15.93 6.23 10.40
C GLU A 55 -15.31 6.57 9.04
N ALA A 56 -15.80 7.65 8.43
CA ALA A 56 -15.37 8.03 7.09
C ALA A 56 -13.90 8.46 7.08
N GLY A 57 -13.19 8.00 6.05
CA GLY A 57 -11.82 8.44 5.75
C GLY A 57 -10.73 7.76 6.57
N PHE A 58 -11.04 6.71 7.33
CA PHE A 58 -9.99 5.88 7.93
C PHE A 58 -9.05 5.34 6.83
N PRO A 59 -7.71 5.31 7.05
CA PRO A 59 -6.76 4.92 6.01
C PRO A 59 -6.99 3.51 5.46
N ASP A 60 -6.69 3.32 4.18
CA ASP A 60 -6.83 2.01 3.50
C ASP A 60 -5.99 0.91 4.15
N LEU A 61 -4.77 1.25 4.59
CA LEU A 61 -3.82 0.32 5.19
C LEU A 61 -3.30 0.79 6.54
N VAL A 62 -3.21 -0.18 7.46
CA VAL A 62 -2.47 -0.09 8.71
C VAL A 62 -1.45 -1.22 8.72
N LEU A 63 -0.16 -0.87 8.86
CA LEU A 63 0.95 -1.82 8.84
C LEU A 63 1.75 -1.67 10.13
N ILE A 64 2.04 -2.79 10.80
CA ILE A 64 2.82 -2.80 12.04
C ILE A 64 3.96 -3.80 11.95
N ARG A 65 5.16 -3.36 12.32
CA ARG A 65 6.34 -4.22 12.54
C ARG A 65 7.17 -3.67 13.70
N GLY A 66 7.27 -4.44 14.78
CA GLY A 66 7.97 -3.99 15.99
C GLY A 66 7.38 -2.67 16.53
N PRO A 67 8.19 -1.64 16.79
CA PRO A 67 7.70 -0.34 17.27
C PRO A 67 7.20 0.57 16.14
N VAL A 68 7.30 0.15 14.87
CA VAL A 68 6.96 1.00 13.72
C VAL A 68 5.52 0.74 13.29
N LEU A 69 4.74 1.82 13.27
CA LEU A 69 3.39 1.89 12.73
C LEU A 69 3.40 2.75 11.47
N ILE A 70 2.96 2.18 10.36
CA ILE A 70 2.67 2.90 9.12
C ILE A 70 1.16 2.90 8.90
N VAL A 71 0.59 4.05 8.56
CA VAL A 71 -0.74 4.14 7.95
C VAL A 71 -0.62 4.72 6.55
N ALA A 72 -1.37 4.17 5.61
CA ALA A 72 -1.32 4.61 4.23
C ALA A 72 -2.72 4.71 3.62
N GLU A 73 -2.96 5.84 2.97
CA GLU A 73 -4.07 6.03 2.04
C GLU A 73 -3.55 5.78 0.62
N LEU A 74 -4.21 4.90 -0.14
CA LEU A 74 -3.81 4.51 -1.47
C LEU A 74 -4.65 5.22 -2.52
N LYS A 75 -3.99 5.69 -3.58
CA LYS A 75 -4.66 6.27 -4.75
C LYS A 75 -4.03 5.80 -6.03
N VAL A 76 -4.84 5.77 -7.08
CA VAL A 76 -4.39 5.55 -8.45
C VAL A 76 -4.83 6.71 -9.35
N LYS A 77 -4.14 6.89 -10.48
CA LYS A 77 -4.49 7.89 -11.51
C LYS A 77 -4.65 9.29 -10.91
N ARG A 78 -5.74 10.00 -11.22
CA ARG A 78 -6.00 11.38 -10.76
C ARG A 78 -6.77 11.47 -9.45
N ASN A 79 -7.08 10.33 -8.80
CA ASN A 79 -7.86 10.33 -7.56
C ASN A 79 -7.06 11.02 -6.45
N LYS A 80 -7.73 11.83 -5.64
CA LYS A 80 -7.12 12.54 -4.51
C LYS A 80 -7.73 12.06 -3.21
N PRO A 81 -6.99 12.09 -2.08
CA PRO A 81 -7.57 11.84 -0.77
C PRO A 81 -8.66 12.89 -0.49
N THR A 82 -9.72 12.45 0.17
CA THR A 82 -10.79 13.33 0.68
C THR A 82 -10.30 14.12 1.88
N ALA A 83 -11.01 15.20 2.25
CA ALA A 83 -10.67 15.98 3.45
C ALA A 83 -10.68 15.12 4.73
N ALA A 84 -11.58 14.14 4.83
CA ALA A 84 -11.63 13.21 5.95
C ALA A 84 -10.38 12.31 6.00
N GLN A 85 -9.91 11.82 4.85
CA GLN A 85 -8.70 11.00 4.76
C GLN A 85 -7.45 11.81 5.12
N VAL A 86 -7.34 13.04 4.63
CA VAL A 86 -6.24 13.95 5.00
C VAL A 86 -6.22 14.17 6.51
N LYS A 87 -7.38 14.47 7.11
CA LYS A 87 -7.51 14.64 8.57
C LYS A 87 -7.03 13.40 9.33
N TRP A 88 -7.42 12.19 8.93
CA TRP A 88 -6.98 10.96 9.60
C TRP A 88 -5.46 10.77 9.51
N LEU A 89 -4.86 10.99 8.34
CA LEU A 89 -3.40 10.91 8.18
C LEU A 89 -2.67 11.91 9.08
N GLU A 90 -3.16 13.15 9.18
CA GLU A 90 -2.60 14.16 10.09
C GLU A 90 -2.70 13.75 11.56
N LEU A 91 -3.83 13.17 11.99
CA LEU A 91 -4.01 12.66 13.35
C LEU A 91 -3.05 11.52 13.67
N PHE A 92 -2.89 10.56 12.75
CA PHE A 92 -1.94 9.47 12.92
C PHE A 92 -0.49 9.97 12.98
N ALA A 93 -0.12 10.91 12.11
CA ALA A 93 1.19 11.56 12.14
C ALA A 93 1.43 12.27 13.48
N GLY A 94 0.44 13.03 13.97
CA GLY A 94 0.51 13.70 15.28
C GLY A 94 0.63 12.72 16.46
N ALA A 95 0.16 11.48 16.30
CA ALA A 95 0.32 10.40 17.28
C ALA A 95 1.65 9.62 17.13
N GLY A 96 2.53 10.02 16.21
CA GLY A 96 3.85 9.42 16.00
C GLY A 96 3.89 8.28 14.98
N ALA A 97 2.79 7.99 14.28
CA ALA A 97 2.81 7.04 13.18
C ALA A 97 3.48 7.64 11.94
N ARG A 98 4.08 6.80 11.09
CA ARG A 98 4.45 7.21 9.74
C ARG A 98 3.18 7.20 8.87
N ALA A 99 2.71 8.37 8.44
CA ALA A 99 1.48 8.50 7.68
C ALA A 99 1.79 8.92 6.24
N PHE A 100 1.30 8.15 5.28
CA PHE A 100 1.57 8.39 3.86
C PHE A 100 0.29 8.41 3.03
N HIS A 101 0.39 9.13 1.92
CA HIS A 101 -0.50 8.94 0.78
C HIS A 101 0.35 8.39 -0.36
N TRP A 102 0.04 7.19 -0.79
CA TRP A 102 0.85 6.45 -1.74
C TRP A 102 0.11 6.12 -3.01
N ARG A 103 0.88 6.08 -4.09
CA ARG A 103 0.47 5.71 -5.43
C ARG A 103 1.42 4.66 -5.99
N PRO A 104 1.06 3.98 -7.09
CA PRO A 104 1.99 3.17 -7.86
C PRO A 104 3.39 3.78 -8.04
N GLU A 105 3.45 5.08 -8.37
CA GLU A 105 4.73 5.76 -8.64
C GLU A 105 5.61 5.92 -7.38
N ASN A 106 5.04 5.77 -6.18
CA ASN A 106 5.76 5.77 -4.92
C ASN A 106 6.42 4.41 -4.59
N TRP A 107 6.40 3.40 -5.49
CA TRP A 107 6.85 2.04 -5.16
C TRP A 107 8.25 1.97 -4.54
N ALA A 108 9.20 2.77 -5.03
CA ALA A 108 10.54 2.82 -4.46
C ALA A 108 10.53 3.30 -3.00
N GLU A 109 9.80 4.37 -2.71
CA GLU A 109 9.62 4.93 -1.35
C GLU A 109 8.90 3.93 -0.44
N ILE A 110 7.86 3.26 -0.94
CA ILE A 110 7.12 2.22 -0.21
C ILE A 110 8.09 1.12 0.26
N VAL A 111 8.90 0.60 -0.66
CA VAL A 111 9.87 -0.46 -0.36
C VAL A 111 10.92 0.03 0.65
N GLU A 112 11.39 1.27 0.53
CA GLU A 112 12.29 1.88 1.50
C GLU A 112 11.65 1.93 2.90
N GLN A 113 10.43 2.44 3.02
CA GLN A 113 9.72 2.53 4.31
C GLN A 113 9.48 1.16 4.94
N LEU A 114 9.13 0.15 4.13
CA LEU A 114 8.92 -1.22 4.61
C LEU A 114 10.22 -1.91 5.05
N ARG A 115 11.38 -1.49 4.52
CA ARG A 115 12.69 -2.01 4.94
C ARG A 115 13.21 -1.30 6.19
N ALA A 116 12.93 -0.01 6.33
CA ALA A 116 13.40 0.87 7.41
C ALA A 116 12.64 0.75 8.74
N ALA A 117 12.02 -0.40 9.03
CA ALA A 117 11.33 -0.65 10.30
C ALA A 117 12.13 -1.46 11.31
#